data_AF-A0A4Q2FIQ9-F1
#
_entry.id   AF-A0A4Q2FIQ9-F1
#
_cell.length_a   1.000
_cell.length_b   1.000
_cell.length_c   1.000
_cell.angle_alpha   90.00
_cell.angle_beta   90.00
_cell.angle_gamma   90.00
#
_symmetry.space_group_name_H-M   'P 1'
#
loop_
_entity.id
_entity.type
_entity.pdbx_description
1 polymer ?
#
loop_
_entity_poly.entity_id
_entity_poly.type
_entity_poly.pdbx_seq_one_letter_code
_entity_poly.pdbx_strand_id
1 'polypeptide(L)'
;LAAPEIAGLPYVLSGLIAAGALAAALSTADGLLLTIANALSHDVYFHMIDNTASHQRRVTSAKVVLLGVALLAAYVTSLKPGNILFLVGAAFSLAASCFFPVLVLGVFWKRTNRAGAIAGMLTGLAVSVYYIIANYP
;
A
#
# COMPACT_ATOMS: atom_id res chain seq x y z
N LEU A 1 -19.22 12.38 -1.90
CA LEU A 1 -20.31 12.74 -2.84
C LEU A 1 -21.14 13.95 -2.40
N ALA A 2 -21.17 14.34 -1.11
CA ALA A 2 -21.98 15.49 -0.66
C ALA A 2 -21.47 16.88 -1.11
N ALA A 3 -20.20 17.03 -1.48
CA ALA A 3 -19.58 18.34 -1.75
C ALA A 3 -20.17 19.11 -2.96
N PRO A 4 -20.50 18.49 -4.12
CA PRO A 4 -21.02 19.25 -5.26
C PRO A 4 -22.51 19.59 -5.15
N GLU A 5 -23.30 18.76 -4.45
CA GLU A 5 -24.72 19.06 -4.15
C GLU A 5 -24.85 20.18 -3.10
N ILE A 6 -23.97 20.22 -2.09
CA ILE A 6 -23.91 21.31 -1.09
C ILE A 6 -23.45 22.64 -1.72
N ALA A 7 -22.67 22.58 -2.82
CA ALA A 7 -22.18 23.76 -3.53
C ALA A 7 -23.19 24.37 -4.52
N GLY A 8 -24.39 23.80 -4.67
CA GLY A 8 -25.43 24.29 -5.59
C GLY A 8 -25.03 24.22 -7.08
N LEU A 9 -24.09 23.33 -7.42
CA LEU A 9 -23.56 23.23 -8.78
C LEU A 9 -24.55 22.52 -9.72
N PRO A 10 -24.56 22.85 -11.02
CA PRO A 10 -25.38 22.16 -12.00
C PRO A 10 -25.17 20.63 -11.94
N TYR A 11 -26.25 19.86 -12.11
CA TYR A 11 -26.22 18.38 -12.02
C TYR A 11 -25.09 17.75 -12.86
N VAL A 12 -24.82 18.33 -14.05
CA VAL A 12 -23.77 17.88 -14.96
C VAL A 12 -22.38 18.01 -14.32
N LEU A 13 -22.12 19.10 -13.61
CA LEU A 13 -20.82 19.35 -12.98
C LEU A 13 -20.64 18.50 -11.72
N SER A 14 -21.72 18.29 -10.95
CA SER A 14 -21.73 17.34 -9.82
C SER A 14 -21.40 15.92 -10.28
N GLY A 15 -22.06 15.45 -11.35
CA GLY A 15 -21.79 14.15 -11.95
C GLY A 15 -20.37 14.02 -12.47
N LEU A 16 -19.83 15.05 -13.13
CA LEU A 16 -18.46 15.07 -13.62
C LEU A 16 -17.43 14.99 -12.48
N ILE A 17 -17.64 15.75 -11.40
CA ILE A 17 -16.74 15.73 -10.23
C ILE A 17 -16.82 14.38 -9.52
N ALA A 18 -18.01 13.81 -9.36
CA ALA A 18 -18.18 12.49 -8.75
C ALA A 18 -17.50 11.39 -9.56
N ALA A 19 -17.68 11.41 -10.89
CA ALA A 19 -17.00 10.49 -11.79
C ALA A 19 -15.48 10.65 -11.75
N GLY A 20 -14.98 11.89 -11.74
CA GLY A 20 -13.55 12.19 -11.61
C GLY A 20 -12.95 11.71 -10.30
N ALA A 21 -13.64 11.93 -9.17
CA ALA A 21 -13.20 11.46 -7.86
C ALA A 21 -13.14 9.92 -7.78
N LEU A 22 -14.16 9.25 -8.34
CA LEU A 22 -14.19 7.78 -8.40
C LEU A 22 -13.08 7.24 -9.31
N ALA A 23 -12.86 7.87 -10.47
CA ALA A 23 -11.75 7.51 -11.37
C ALA A 23 -10.38 7.67 -10.71
N ALA A 24 -10.16 8.76 -9.95
CA ALA A 24 -8.91 8.98 -9.22
C ALA A 24 -8.67 7.92 -8.13
N ALA A 25 -9.72 7.58 -7.37
CA ALA A 25 -9.65 6.52 -6.35
C ALA A 25 -9.34 5.16 -6.98
N LEU A 26 -10.00 4.80 -8.09
CA LEU A 26 -9.75 3.55 -8.81
C LEU A 26 -8.34 3.52 -9.42
N SER A 27 -7.85 4.62 -9.99
CA SER A 27 -6.50 4.70 -10.55
C SER A 27 -5.42 4.47 -9.49
N THR A 28 -5.62 5.03 -8.29
CA THR A 28 -4.69 4.80 -7.16
C THR A 28 -4.76 3.36 -6.68
N ALA A 29 -5.96 2.79 -6.55
CA ALA A 29 -6.15 1.42 -6.11
C ALA A 29 -5.53 0.41 -7.08
N ASP A 30 -5.75 0.58 -8.39
CA ASP A 30 -5.16 -0.27 -9.43
C ASP A 30 -3.63 -0.20 -9.41
N GLY A 31 -3.07 1.01 -9.31
CA GLY A 31 -1.62 1.21 -9.22
C GLY A 31 -0.99 0.51 -8.00
N LEU A 32 -1.60 0.62 -6.82
CA LEU A 32 -1.13 -0.05 -5.61
C LEU A 32 -1.27 -1.59 -5.70
N LEU A 33 -2.40 -2.09 -6.20
CA LEU A 33 -2.62 -3.53 -6.38
C LEU A 33 -1.62 -4.14 -7.36
N LEU A 34 -1.39 -3.48 -8.50
CA LEU A 34 -0.41 -3.92 -9.50
C LEU A 34 1.02 -3.87 -8.93
N THR A 35 1.35 -2.83 -8.17
CA THR A 35 2.67 -2.71 -7.51
C THR A 35 2.89 -3.85 -6.51
N ILE A 36 1.90 -4.13 -5.66
CA ILE A 36 1.95 -5.23 -4.70
C ILE A 36 2.06 -6.58 -5.41
N ALA A 37 1.24 -6.80 -6.44
CA ALA A 37 1.25 -8.04 -7.21
C ALA A 37 2.59 -8.27 -7.91
N ASN A 38 3.20 -7.22 -8.45
CA ASN A 38 4.52 -7.29 -9.08
C ASN A 38 5.63 -7.51 -8.06
N ALA A 39 5.59 -6.82 -6.91
CA ALA A 39 6.56 -7.02 -5.83
C ALA A 39 6.49 -8.46 -5.31
N LEU A 40 5.30 -8.96 -4.99
CA LEU A 40 5.10 -10.33 -4.55
C LEU A 40 5.43 -11.37 -5.64
N SER A 41 5.05 -11.13 -6.90
CA SER A 41 5.43 -12.03 -8.00
C SER A 41 6.94 -12.10 -8.15
N HIS A 42 7.64 -10.98 -8.04
CA HIS A 42 9.09 -10.96 -8.14
C HIS A 42 9.77 -11.58 -6.90
N ASP A 43 9.37 -11.19 -5.70
CA ASP A 43 10.02 -11.63 -4.46
C ASP A 43 9.66 -13.08 -4.09
N VAL A 44 8.41 -13.50 -4.30
CA VAL A 44 7.92 -14.85 -3.96
C VAL A 44 8.11 -15.83 -5.12
N TYR A 45 7.79 -15.44 -6.37
CA TYR A 45 7.86 -16.40 -7.48
C TYR A 45 9.27 -16.54 -8.06
N PHE A 46 9.96 -15.42 -8.30
CA PHE A 46 11.29 -15.45 -8.92
C PHE A 46 12.39 -15.85 -7.92
N HIS A 47 12.29 -15.40 -6.66
CA HIS A 47 13.31 -15.67 -5.64
C HIS A 47 13.08 -16.97 -4.86
N MET A 48 11.83 -17.43 -4.70
CA MET A 48 11.49 -18.57 -3.83
C MET A 48 11.02 -19.82 -4.57
N ILE A 49 10.44 -19.72 -5.78
CA ILE A 49 9.77 -20.85 -6.45
C ILE A 49 10.51 -21.33 -7.70
N ASP A 50 10.84 -20.45 -8.65
CA ASP A 50 11.50 -20.89 -9.88
C ASP A 50 12.25 -19.74 -10.59
N ASN A 51 13.58 -19.81 -10.59
CA ASN A 51 14.49 -18.80 -11.18
C ASN A 51 14.51 -18.84 -12.72
N THR A 52 13.74 -19.76 -13.35
CA THR A 52 13.77 -20.05 -14.79
C THR A 52 12.42 -19.89 -15.51
N ALA A 53 11.42 -19.30 -14.87
CA ALA A 53 10.07 -19.22 -15.42
C ALA A 53 9.95 -18.27 -16.64
N SER A 54 9.43 -18.80 -17.75
CA SER A 54 9.07 -18.06 -18.98
C SER A 54 8.16 -16.84 -18.71
N HIS A 55 8.30 -15.78 -19.53
CA HIS A 55 7.52 -14.54 -19.46
C HIS A 55 6.01 -14.76 -19.30
N GLN A 56 5.42 -15.75 -19.98
CA GLN A 56 4.00 -16.07 -19.86
C GLN A 56 3.62 -16.59 -18.47
N ARG A 57 4.44 -17.43 -17.84
CA ARG A 57 4.19 -17.94 -16.48
C ARG A 57 4.31 -16.83 -15.43
N ARG A 58 5.23 -15.88 -15.62
CA ARG A 58 5.40 -14.72 -14.74
C ARG A 58 4.18 -13.80 -14.76
N VAL A 59 3.62 -13.54 -15.94
CA VAL A 59 2.40 -12.71 -16.05
C VAL A 59 1.19 -13.43 -15.43
N THR A 60 1.06 -14.74 -15.64
CA THR A 60 -0.02 -15.52 -15.03
C THR A 60 0.10 -15.58 -13.51
N SER A 61 1.30 -15.78 -12.95
CA SER A 61 1.50 -15.79 -11.49
C SER A 61 1.22 -14.41 -10.88
N ALA A 62 1.65 -13.32 -11.52
CA ALA A 62 1.33 -11.97 -11.09
C ALA A 62 -0.19 -11.71 -11.04
N LYS A 63 -0.94 -12.18 -12.05
CA LYS A 63 -2.42 -12.06 -12.07
C LYS A 63 -3.09 -12.87 -10.96
N VAL A 64 -2.60 -14.07 -10.67
CA VAL A 64 -3.14 -14.91 -9.57
C VAL A 64 -2.89 -14.24 -8.21
N VAL A 65 -1.68 -13.72 -8.00
CA VAL A 65 -1.35 -12.98 -6.77
C VAL A 65 -2.19 -11.71 -6.66
N LEU A 66 -2.35 -10.96 -7.75
CA LEU A 66 -3.22 -9.78 -7.80
C LEU A 66 -4.65 -10.13 -7.36
N LEU A 67 -5.21 -11.21 -7.91
CA LEU A 67 -6.57 -11.64 -7.57
C LEU A 67 -6.67 -12.07 -6.11
N GLY A 68 -5.67 -12.79 -5.57
CA GLY A 68 -5.62 -13.15 -4.16
C GLY A 68 -5.55 -11.95 -3.23
N VAL A 69 -4.70 -10.96 -3.54
CA VAL A 69 -4.56 -9.71 -2.78
C VAL A 69 -5.87 -8.89 -2.85
N ALA A 70 -6.49 -8.81 -4.03
CA ALA A 70 -7.75 -8.10 -4.20
C ALA A 70 -8.89 -8.72 -3.37
N LEU A 71 -9.00 -10.06 -3.35
CA LEU A 71 -9.99 -10.76 -2.53
C LEU A 71 -9.75 -10.56 -1.03
N LEU A 72 -8.49 -10.62 -0.58
CA LEU A 72 -8.14 -10.33 0.81
C LEU A 72 -8.48 -8.88 1.19
N ALA A 73 -8.14 -7.91 0.35
CA ALA A 73 -8.46 -6.50 0.57
C ALA A 73 -9.98 -6.28 0.65
N ALA A 74 -10.75 -6.89 -0.25
CA ALA A 74 -12.21 -6.84 -0.22
C ALA A 74 -12.78 -7.46 1.07
N TYR A 75 -12.23 -8.59 1.50
CA TYR A 75 -12.62 -9.25 2.74
C TYR A 75 -12.35 -8.37 3.97
N VAL A 76 -11.13 -7.84 4.11
CA VAL A 76 -10.75 -6.96 5.22
C VAL A 76 -11.62 -5.69 5.24
N THR A 77 -11.91 -5.12 4.07
CA THR A 77 -12.77 -3.93 3.97
C THR A 77 -14.21 -4.23 4.38
N SER A 78 -14.71 -5.43 4.07
CA SER A 78 -16.06 -5.88 4.45
C SER A 78 -16.26 -5.96 5.97
N LEU A 79 -15.19 -6.23 6.72
CA LEU A 79 -15.20 -6.25 8.19
C LEU A 79 -15.38 -4.86 8.84
N LYS A 80 -15.45 -3.78 8.05
CA LYS A 80 -15.56 -2.38 8.52
C LYS A 80 -14.60 -2.05 9.67
N PRO A 81 -13.27 -2.10 9.45
CA PRO A 81 -12.25 -1.98 10.50
C PRO A 81 -12.14 -0.58 11.16
N GLY A 82 -13.11 0.32 10.96
CA GLY A 82 -13.13 1.66 11.56
C GLY A 82 -12.92 2.79 10.56
N ASN A 83 -12.32 3.89 11.01
CA ASN A 83 -12.14 5.11 10.21
C ASN A 83 -11.04 4.91 9.16
N ILE A 84 -11.40 5.02 7.87
CA ILE A 84 -10.48 4.84 6.72
C ILE A 84 -9.27 5.77 6.83
N LEU A 85 -9.48 7.02 7.27
CA LEU A 85 -8.41 8.01 7.36
C LEU A 85 -7.34 7.59 8.38
N PHE A 86 -7.78 6.99 9.49
CA PHE A 86 -6.88 6.43 10.48
C PHE A 86 -6.15 5.21 9.93
N LEU A 87 -6.88 4.26 9.31
CA LEU A 87 -6.30 3.01 8.83
C LEU A 87 -5.20 3.26 7.78
N VAL A 88 -5.46 4.18 6.85
CA VAL A 88 -4.51 4.62 5.83
C VAL A 88 -3.33 5.35 6.46
N GLY A 89 -3.60 6.29 7.37
CA GLY A 89 -2.55 7.03 8.08
C GLY A 89 -1.63 6.13 8.90
N ALA A 90 -2.19 5.14 9.60
CA ALA A 90 -1.44 4.14 10.36
C ALA A 90 -0.56 3.29 9.44
N ALA A 91 -1.11 2.79 8.32
CA ALA A 91 -0.35 2.00 7.35
C ALA A 91 0.85 2.79 6.76
N PHE A 92 0.62 4.04 6.34
CA PHE A 92 1.70 4.89 5.81
C PHE A 92 2.71 5.29 6.87
N SER A 93 2.28 5.56 8.11
CA SER A 93 3.19 5.89 9.23
C SER A 93 4.11 4.72 9.57
N LEU A 94 3.55 3.50 9.63
CA LEU A 94 4.32 2.28 9.85
C LEU A 94 5.33 2.03 8.72
N ALA A 95 4.87 2.13 7.47
CA ALA A 95 5.74 1.93 6.30
C ALA A 95 6.86 2.98 6.24
N ALA A 96 6.53 4.26 6.47
CA ALA A 96 7.50 5.34 6.47
C ALA A 96 8.53 5.17 7.59
N SER A 97 8.09 4.86 8.81
CA SER A 97 9.00 4.69 9.95
C SER A 97 9.98 3.53 9.77
N CYS A 98 9.56 2.45 9.11
CA CYS A 98 10.39 1.28 8.87
C CYS A 98 11.37 1.48 7.69
N PHE A 99 10.86 1.94 6.53
CA PHE A 99 11.65 1.96 5.29
C PHE A 99 12.42 3.25 5.09
N PHE A 100 11.87 4.40 5.47
CA PHE A 100 12.50 5.69 5.16
C PHE A 100 13.89 5.85 5.77
N PRO A 101 14.12 5.56 7.08
CA PRO A 101 15.46 5.72 7.67
C PRO A 101 16.49 4.80 7.01
N VAL A 102 16.09 3.56 6.70
CA VAL A 102 16.99 2.58 6.09
C VAL A 102 17.29 2.92 4.63
N LEU A 103 16.30 3.40 3.86
CA LEU A 103 16.52 3.84 2.48
C LEU A 103 17.45 5.06 2.45
N VAL A 104 17.24 6.05 3.31
CA VAL A 104 18.10 7.24 3.39
C VAL A 104 19.53 6.84 3.78
N LEU A 105 19.71 6.03 4.82
CA LEU A 105 21.03 5.56 5.22
C LEU A 105 21.67 4.66 4.15
N GLY A 106 20.89 3.83 3.45
CA GLY A 106 21.37 2.96 2.38
C GLY A 106 21.89 3.74 1.17
N VAL A 107 21.22 4.84 0.80
CA VAL A 107 21.60 5.66 -0.37
C VAL A 107 22.75 6.62 -0.04
N PHE A 108 22.69 7.31 1.10
CA PHE A 108 23.61 8.40 1.40
C PHE A 108 24.81 8.00 2.29
N TRP A 109 24.77 6.82 2.94
CA TRP A 109 25.79 6.42 3.90
C TRP A 109 26.48 5.12 3.50
N LYS A 110 27.73 5.22 3.04
CA LYS A 110 28.53 4.06 2.56
C LYS A 110 28.85 2.99 3.62
N ARG A 111 28.78 3.31 4.92
CA ARG A 111 29.02 2.35 6.02
C ARG A 111 27.75 1.65 6.54
N THR A 112 26.63 1.77 5.83
CA THR A 112 25.37 1.11 6.23
C THR A 112 25.56 -0.40 6.21
N ASN A 113 25.31 -1.04 7.36
CA ASN A 113 25.49 -2.47 7.55
C ASN A 113 24.14 -3.17 7.72
N ARG A 114 24.09 -4.48 7.46
CA ARG A 114 22.86 -5.29 7.53
C ARG A 114 22.22 -5.25 8.92
N ALA A 115 23.03 -5.36 9.97
CA ALA A 115 22.54 -5.36 11.35
C ALA A 115 21.89 -4.03 11.76
N GLY A 116 22.48 -2.91 11.36
CA GLY A 116 21.98 -1.55 11.61
C GLY A 116 20.74 -1.23 10.78
N ALA A 117 20.64 -1.75 9.56
CA ALA A 117 19.41 -1.67 8.77
C ALA A 117 18.27 -2.42 9.46
N ILE A 118 18.51 -3.66 9.92
CA ILE A 118 17.50 -4.47 10.63
C ILE A 118 17.12 -3.79 11.96
N ALA A 119 18.08 -3.30 12.73
CA ALA A 119 17.82 -2.56 13.96
C ALA A 119 17.01 -1.27 13.69
N GLY A 120 17.31 -0.55 12.61
CA GLY A 120 16.54 0.62 12.17
C GLY A 120 15.09 0.28 11.82
N MET A 121 14.87 -0.78 11.03
CA MET A 121 13.52 -1.26 10.71
C MET A 121 12.74 -1.65 11.97
N LEU A 122 13.36 -2.42 12.88
CA LEU A 122 12.73 -2.89 14.11
C LEU A 122 12.41 -1.75 15.06
N THR A 123 13.33 -0.80 15.25
CA THR A 123 13.10 0.37 16.11
C THR A 123 12.03 1.29 15.54
N GLY A 124 12.02 1.56 14.23
CA GLY A 124 10.97 2.34 13.59
C GLY A 124 9.59 1.67 13.71
N LEU A 125 9.53 0.36 13.44
CA LEU A 125 8.30 -0.41 13.61
C LEU A 125 7.83 -0.37 15.07
N ALA A 126 8.72 -0.60 16.04
CA ALA A 126 8.37 -0.58 17.46
C ALA A 126 7.84 0.79 17.91
N VAL A 127 8.48 1.89 17.50
CA VAL A 127 8.04 3.25 17.85
C VAL A 127 6.69 3.57 17.22
N SER A 128 6.49 3.23 15.95
CA SER A 128 5.25 3.53 15.24
C SER A 128 4.07 2.68 15.75
N VAL A 129 4.30 1.39 16.06
CA VAL A 129 3.31 0.54 16.72
C VAL A 129 3.00 1.03 18.14
N TYR A 130 4.01 1.39 18.93
CA TYR A 130 3.82 1.96 20.26
C TYR A 130 2.99 3.23 20.21
N TYR A 131 3.30 4.14 19.27
CA TYR A 131 2.55 5.38 19.09
C TYR A 131 1.10 5.14 18.69
N ILE A 132 0.86 4.19 17.78
CA ILE A 132 -0.49 3.79 17.38
C ILE A 132 -1.25 3.26 18.60
N ILE A 133 -0.71 2.30 19.35
CA ILE A 133 -1.40 1.72 20.50
C ILE A 133 -1.64 2.75 21.60
N ALA A 134 -0.69 3.65 21.84
CA ALA A 134 -0.79 4.67 22.89
C ALA A 134 -1.76 5.81 22.56
N ASN A 135 -1.96 6.14 21.27
CA ASN A 135 -2.88 7.20 20.83
C ASN A 135 -4.20 6.67 20.27
N TYR A 136 -4.39 5.35 20.17
CA TYR A 136 -5.67 4.80 19.76
C TYR A 136 -6.63 4.81 20.95
N PRO A 137 -7.77 5.53 20.86
CA PRO A 137 -8.81 5.47 21.88
C PRO A 137 -9.54 4.11 21.89
#